data_AF-A0A9E5IKW5-F1
#
_entry.id   AF-A0A9E5IKW5-F1
#
_cell.length_a   1.000
_cell.length_b   1.000
_cell.length_c   1.000
_cell.angle_alpha   90.00
_cell.angle_beta   90.00
_cell.angle_gamma   90.00
#
_symmetry.space_group_name_H-M   'P 1'
#
loop_
_entity.id
_entity.type
_entity.pdbx_description
1 polymer ?
#
loop_
_entity_poly.entity_id
_entity_poly.type
_entity_poly.pdbx_seq_one_letter_code
_entity_poly.pdbx_strand_id
1 'polypeptide(L)' 'PGIYIPDEGLAVRLENDVLVTAQGPVDLCSHVPIEPDEIESLLARKA' A
#
# COMPACT_ATOMS: atom_id res chain seq x y z
N PRO A 1 -4.63 -1.55 7.08
CA PRO A 1 -6.06 -1.22 7.29
C PRO A 1 -6.85 -1.38 5.97
N GLY A 2 -8.17 -1.54 6.04
CA GLY A 2 -8.99 -1.67 4.83
C GLY A 2 -10.38 -1.06 4.99
N ILE A 3 -10.95 -0.62 3.86
CA ILE A 3 -12.30 -0.08 3.73
C ILE A 3 -13.01 -0.89 2.65
N TYR A 4 -14.27 -1.24 2.93
CA TYR A 4 -15.13 -2.02 2.05
C TYR A 4 -16.47 -1.30 1.94
N ILE A 5 -16.90 -0.99 0.71
CA ILE A 5 -18.17 -0.31 0.41
C ILE A 5 -18.96 -1.21 -0.55
N PRO A 6 -19.78 -2.14 -0.02
CA PRO A 6 -20.48 -3.13 -0.84
C PRO A 6 -21.41 -2.53 -1.89
N ASP A 7 -22.13 -1.47 -1.53
CA ASP A 7 -23.09 -0.80 -2.41
C ASP A 7 -22.43 -0.15 -3.65
N GLU A 8 -21.14 0.19 -3.55
CA GLU A 8 -20.33 0.73 -4.66
C GLU A 8 -19.51 -0.35 -5.39
N GLY A 9 -19.50 -1.59 -4.88
CA GLY A 9 -18.62 -2.64 -5.38
C GLY A 9 -17.13 -2.33 -5.19
N LEU A 10 -16.79 -1.45 -4.23
CA LEU A 10 -15.44 -0.95 -4.02
C LEU A 10 -14.84 -1.48 -2.72
N ALA A 11 -13.58 -1.92 -2.77
CA ALA A 11 -12.81 -2.30 -1.59
C ALA A 11 -11.32 -1.98 -1.80
N VAL A 12 -10.68 -1.44 -0.76
CA VAL A 12 -9.24 -1.14 -0.76
C VAL A 12 -8.66 -1.57 0.58
N ARG A 13 -7.49 -2.21 0.53
CA ARG A 13 -6.73 -2.61 1.72
C ARG A 13 -5.25 -2.35 1.50
N LEU A 14 -4.64 -1.63 2.43
CA LEU A 14 -3.20 -1.44 2.53
C LEU A 14 -2.68 -2.24 3.71
N GLU A 15 -1.64 -3.04 3.50
CA GLU A 15 -1.02 -3.91 4.51
C GLU A 15 0.49 -4.00 4.26
N ASN A 16 1.26 -3.91 5.33
CA ASN A 16 2.72 -4.01 5.33
C ASN A 16 3.15 -4.98 6.43
N ASP A 17 4.23 -5.71 6.17
CA ASP A 17 4.92 -6.50 7.18
C ASP A 17 5.88 -5.61 7.96
N VAL A 18 5.65 -5.50 9.28
CA VAL A 18 6.48 -4.67 10.16
C VAL A 18 7.26 -5.56 11.13
N LEU A 19 8.59 -5.50 11.03
CA LEU A 19 9.49 -6.16 11.96
C LEU A 19 9.70 -5.28 13.20
N VAL A 20 9.37 -5.81 14.38
CA VAL A 20 9.63 -5.14 15.67
C VAL A 20 11.10 -5.34 16.05
N THR A 21 11.82 -4.25 16.31
CA THR A 21 13.22 -4.28 16.76
C THR A 21 13.43 -3.39 18.00
N ALA A 22 14.59 -3.52 18.64
CA ALA A 22 14.96 -2.68 19.77
C ALA A 22 15.18 -1.20 19.40
N GLN A 23 15.46 -0.90 18.13
CA GLN A 23 15.69 0.46 17.63
C GLN A 23 14.42 1.10 17.03
N GLY A 24 13.32 0.34 16.96
CA GLY A 24 12.05 0.77 16.37
C GLY A 24 11.49 -0.25 15.37
N PRO A 25 10.27 -0.03 14.86
CA PRO A 25 9.70 -0.86 13.81
C PRO A 25 10.43 -0.64 12.48
N VAL A 26 10.68 -1.73 11.76
CA VAL A 26 11.20 -1.71 10.38
C VAL A 26 10.10 -2.19 9.46
N ASP A 27 9.67 -1.34 8.52
CA ASP A 27 8.71 -1.71 7.48
C ASP A 27 9.42 -2.45 6.34
N LEU A 28 9.19 -3.77 6.27
CA LEU A 28 9.80 -4.64 5.27
C LEU A 28 9.22 -4.41 3.86
N CYS A 29 8.06 -3.76 3.78
CA CYS A 29 7.35 -3.45 2.56
C CYS A 29 7.52 -1.98 2.10
N SER A 30 8.36 -1.19 2.79
CA SER A 30 8.56 0.24 2.52
C SER A 30 9.02 0.61 1.10
N HIS A 31 9.49 -0.35 0.31
CA HIS A 31 9.89 -0.17 -1.08
C HIS A 31 8.73 -0.29 -2.08
N VAL A 32 7.55 -0.76 -1.64
CA VAL A 32 6.36 -0.91 -2.47
C VAL A 32 5.59 0.42 -2.45
N PRO A 33 5.32 1.05 -3.60
CA PRO A 33 4.59 2.31 -3.67
C PRO A 33 3.14 2.11 -3.24
N ILE A 34 2.64 3.01 -2.38
CA ILE A 34 1.24 3.02 -1.90
C ILE A 34 0.51 4.33 -2.23
N GLU A 35 1.26 5.38 -2.59
CA GLU A 35 0.68 6.65 -2.99
C GLU A 35 0.10 6.54 -4.41
N PRO A 36 -1.15 6.98 -4.64
CA PRO A 36 -1.81 6.88 -5.95
C PRO A 36 -0.97 7.46 -7.09
N ASP A 37 -0.41 8.65 -6.92
CA ASP A 37 0.40 9.34 -7.95
C ASP A 37 1.63 8.52 -8.37
N GLU A 38 2.28 7.82 -7.43
CA GLU A 38 3.43 6.94 -7.71
C GLU A 38 3.00 5.71 -8.51
N ILE A 39 1.90 5.08 -8.11
CA ILE A 39 1.34 3.91 -8.78
C ILE A 39 0.89 4.26 -10.20
N GLU A 40 0.12 5.34 -10.37
CA GLU A 40 -0.35 5.82 -11.67
C GLU A 40 0.82 6.16 -12.60
N SER A 41 1.85 6.82 -12.07
CA SER A 41 3.09 7.10 -12.82
C SER A 41 3.78 5.82 -13.30
N LEU A 42 3.80 4.76 -12.48
CA LEU A 42 4.39 3.46 -12.86
C LEU A 42 3.53 2.72 -13.90
N LEU A 43 2.21 2.81 -13.81
CA LEU A 43 1.28 2.23 -14.78
C LEU A 43 1.40 2.94 -16.14
N ALA A 44 1.44 4.27 -16.13
CA ALA A 44 1.60 5.08 -17.35
C ALA A 44 2.93 4.80 -18.08
N ARG A 45 4.01 4.46 -17.35
CA ARG A 45 5.30 4.07 -17.93
C ARG A 45 5.29 2.71 -18.64
N LYS A 46 4.32 1.85 -18.33
CA LYS A 46 4.19 0.49 -18.90
C LYS A 46 3.18 0.39 -20.04
N ALA A 47 2.47 1.49 -20.35
CA ALA A 47 1.51 1.59 -21.45
C ALA A 47 2.18 2.04 -22.76
#